data_AF-A0A4V6JKC2-F1
#
_entry.id   AF-A0A4V6JKC2-F1
#
_cell.length_a   1.000
_cell.length_b   1.000
_cell.length_c   1.000
_cell.angle_alpha   90.00
_cell.angle_beta   90.00
_cell.angle_gamma   90.00
#
_symmetry.space_group_name_H-M   'P 1'
#
loop_
_entity.id
_entity.type
_entity.pdbx_description
1 polymer ?
#
loop_
_entity_poly.entity_id
_entity_poly.type
_entity_poly.pdbx_seq_one_letter_code
_entity_poly.pdbx_strand_id
1 'polypeptide(L)' 'MYLGIDLGTSEVKALVIDENNDIVASHSAPLTIQRPHPHWSEQSPASWWEATEYLMTTPAREMRGPLAGH' A
#
# COMPACT_ATOMS: atom_id res chain seq x y z
N MET A 1 7.90 -6.68 -16.28
CA MET A 1 7.54 -6.18 -14.94
C MET A 1 6.17 -5.53 -14.94
N TYR A 2 5.40 -5.71 -13.87
CA TYR A 2 4.07 -5.13 -13.65
C TYR A 2 3.97 -4.62 -12.20
N LEU A 3 3.20 -3.55 -11.98
CA LEU A 3 2.93 -2.97 -10.66
C LEU A 3 1.48 -3.24 -10.24
N GLY A 4 1.29 -3.80 -9.05
CA GLY A 4 0.00 -3.92 -8.38
C GLY A 4 -0.10 -2.93 -7.21
N ILE A 5 -1.28 -2.32 -7.05
CA ILE A 5 -1.62 -1.46 -5.91
C ILE A 5 -2.93 -1.98 -5.30
N ASP A 6 -2.92 -2.18 -3.99
CA ASP A 6 -4.10 -2.55 -3.19
C ASP A 6 -4.39 -1.45 -2.18
N LEU A 7 -5.53 -0.77 -2.33
CA LEU A 7 -5.99 0.28 -1.43
C LEU A 7 -6.91 -0.33 -0.37
N GLY A 8 -6.30 -0.78 0.72
CA GLY A 8 -7.01 -1.34 1.87
C GLY A 8 -7.53 -0.27 2.83
N THR A 9 -8.25 -0.71 3.86
CA THR A 9 -8.78 0.19 4.90
C THR A 9 -7.74 0.55 5.95
N SER A 10 -6.71 -0.28 6.16
CA SER A 10 -5.65 -0.04 7.14
C SER A 10 -4.33 0.40 6.52
N GLU A 11 -4.10 0.15 5.23
CA GLU A 11 -2.87 0.48 4.52
C GLU A 11 -3.08 0.47 3.00
N VAL A 12 -2.19 1.15 2.28
CA VAL A 12 -1.96 0.94 0.85
C VAL A 12 -0.81 -0.04 0.69
N LYS A 13 -0.94 -1.04 -0.18
CA LYS A 13 0.14 -1.96 -0.51
C LYS A 13 0.52 -1.79 -1.98
N ALA A 14 1.82 -1.87 -2.26
CA ALA A 14 2.36 -1.94 -3.60
C ALA A 14 3.21 -3.20 -3.75
N LEU A 15 3.09 -3.87 -4.90
CA LEU A 15 3.92 -5.01 -5.25
C LEU A 15 4.34 -4.92 -6.71
N VAL A 16 5.55 -5.37 -6.99
CA VAL A 16 6.06 -5.47 -8.35
C VAL A 16 6.28 -6.94 -8.67
N ILE A 17 5.77 -7.39 -9.81
CA ILE A 17 6.04 -8.72 -10.36
C ILE A 17 6.87 -8.63 -11.63
N ASP A 18 7.62 -9.67 -11.93
CA ASP A 18 8.26 -9.85 -13.24
C ASP A 18 7.31 -10.50 -14.26
N GLU A 19 7.81 -10.80 -15.46
CA GLU A 19 7.08 -11.49 -16.53
C GLU A 19 6.73 -12.97 -16.23
N ASN A 20 7.39 -13.59 -15.25
CA ASN A 20 7.09 -14.95 -14.80
C ASN A 20 6.05 -14.97 -13.66
N ASN A 21 5.57 -13.78 -13.25
CA ASN A 21 4.69 -13.53 -12.11
C ASN A 21 5.36 -13.72 -10.74
N ASP A 22 6.70 -13.71 -10.68
CA ASP A 22 7.42 -13.73 -9.41
C ASP A 22 7.41 -12.34 -8.76
N ILE A 23 7.20 -12.29 -7.44
CA ILE A 23 7.24 -11.03 -6.67
C ILE A 23 8.69 -10.58 -6.52
N VAL A 24 9.04 -9.47 -7.15
CA VAL A 24 10.40 -8.90 -7.10
C VAL A 24 10.56 -7.84 -6.02
N ALA A 25 9.47 -7.18 -5.61
CA ALA A 25 9.48 -6.16 -4.57
C ALA A 25 8.09 -5.97 -3.98
N SER A 26 8.01 -5.62 -2.70
CA SER A 26 6.74 -5.19 -2.10
C SER A 26 6.92 -4.24 -0.93
N HIS A 27 5.93 -3.37 -0.72
CA HIS A 27 5.92 -2.41 0.37
C HIS A 27 4.50 -1.98 0.74
N SER A 28 4.31 -1.44 1.93
CA SER A 28 3.02 -0.89 2.36
C SER A 28 3.19 0.40 3.15
N ALA A 29 2.14 1.22 3.12
CA ALA A 29 2.05 2.50 3.82
C ALA A 29 0.75 2.52 4.64
N PRO A 30 0.82 2.72 5.97
CA PRO A 30 -0.36 2.66 6.83
C PRO A 30 -1.32 3.82 6.54
N LEU A 31 -2.61 3.56 6.73
CA LEU A 31 -3.68 4.54 6.69
C LEU A 31 -4.36 4.61 8.05
N THR A 32 -4.83 5.80 8.41
CA THR A 32 -5.59 6.02 9.65
C THR A 32 -7.09 6.06 9.34
N ILE A 33 -7.89 5.37 10.16
CA ILE A 33 -9.35 5.46 10.13
C ILE A 33 -9.82 6.46 11.18
N GLN A 34 -10.65 7.40 10.75
CA GLN A 34 -11.33 8.36 11.59
C GLN A 34 -12.68 7.80 12.05
N ARG A 35 -13.00 8.01 13.33
CA ARG A 35 -14.27 7.58 13.95
C ARG A 35 -14.88 8.74 14.75
N PRO A 36 -15.33 9.83 14.10
CA PRO A 36 -15.83 11.02 14.80
C PRO A 36 -17.12 10.75 15.59
N HIS A 37 -17.91 9.76 15.16
CA HIS A 37 -19.15 9.35 15.81
C HIS A 37 -19.25 7.82 15.93
N PRO A 38 -20.11 7.30 16.85
CA PRO A 38 -20.38 5.87 16.92
C PRO A 38 -20.83 5.30 15.56
N HIS A 39 -20.30 4.13 15.22
CA HIS A 39 -20.54 3.41 13.95
C HIS A 39 -19.98 4.05 12.68
N TRP A 40 -19.28 5.19 12.78
CA TRP A 40 -18.64 5.81 11.61
C TRP A 40 -17.23 5.25 11.40
N SER A 41 -16.83 5.17 10.14
CA SER A 41 -15.51 4.71 9.70
C SER A 41 -15.14 5.46 8.44
N GLU A 42 -14.32 6.49 8.59
CA GLU A 42 -14.01 7.45 7.54
C GLU A 42 -12.50 7.52 7.30
N GLN A 43 -12.10 7.94 6.10
CA GLN A 43 -10.73 8.26 5.76
C GLN A 43 -10.71 9.50 4.87
N SER A 44 -9.64 10.28 4.94
CA SER A 44 -9.38 11.34 3.97
C SER A 44 -8.88 10.74 2.66
N PRO A 45 -9.51 11.05 1.51
CA PRO A 45 -8.99 10.63 0.21
C PRO A 45 -7.58 11.15 -0.09
N ALA A 46 -7.19 12.29 0.49
CA ALA A 46 -5.83 12.82 0.35
C ALA A 46 -4.80 11.88 0.99
N SER A 47 -5.14 11.23 2.12
CA SER A 47 -4.25 10.26 2.76
C SER A 47 -4.01 9.02 1.90
N TRP A 48 -4.98 8.61 1.07
CA TRP A 48 -4.77 7.53 0.10
C TRP A 48 -3.75 7.92 -0.96
N TRP A 49 -3.85 9.16 -1.46
CA TRP A 49 -2.92 9.69 -2.45
C TRP A 49 -1.50 9.82 -1.89
N GLU A 50 -1.35 10.44 -0.72
CA GLU A 50 -0.05 10.60 -0.04
C GLU A 50 0.63 9.26 0.23
N ALA A 51 -0.13 8.26 0.71
CA ALA A 51 0.39 6.92 0.92
C ALA A 51 0.82 6.25 -0.39
N THR A 52 0.05 6.44 -1.47
CA THR A 52 0.40 5.90 -2.79
C THR A 52 1.65 6.58 -3.36
N GLU A 53 1.75 7.91 -3.28
CA GLU A 53 2.91 8.69 -3.72
C GLU A 53 4.18 8.30 -2.94
N TYR A 54 4.06 8.13 -1.62
CA TYR A 54 5.14 7.61 -0.80
C TYR A 54 5.64 6.27 -1.33
N LEU A 55 4.75 5.31 -1.61
CA LEU A 55 5.14 4.01 -2.16
C LEU A 55 5.81 4.10 -3.53
N MET A 56 5.37 5.02 -4.39
CA MET A 56 5.94 5.20 -5.74
C MET A 56 7.33 5.85 -5.72
N THR A 57 7.63 6.62 -4.68
CA THR A 57 8.94 7.29 -4.52
C THR A 57 9.92 6.50 -3.66
N THR A 58 9.46 5.50 -2.92
CA THR A 58 10.33 4.58 -2.17
C THR A 58 11.23 3.78 -3.12
N PRO A 59 12.57 3.79 -2.94
CA PRO A 59 13.47 3.01 -3.76
C PRO A 59 13.18 1.50 -3.70
N ALA A 60 13.23 0.81 -4.85
CA ALA A 60 12.96 -0.63 -4.93
C ALA A 60 13.82 -1.49 -3.99
N ARG A 61 15.04 -1.04 -3.64
CA ARG A 61 15.91 -1.74 -2.67
C ARG A 61 15.39 -1.71 -1.23
N GLU A 62 14.50 -0.76 -0.92
CA GLU A 62 13.89 -0.56 0.41
C GLU A 62 12.56 -1.29 0.53
N MET A 63 11.98 -1.70 -0.61
CA MET A 63 10.85 -2.61 -0.69
C MET A 63 11.35 -4.02 -0.37
N ARG A 64 10.91 -4.58 0.76
CA ARG A 64 11.34 -5.93 1.18
C ARG A 64 10.56 -7.00 0.42
N GLY A 65 11.06 -8.24 0.50
CA GLY A 65 10.45 -9.44 -0.09
C GLY A 65 8.98 -9.65 0.30
N PRO A 66 8.32 -10.69 -0.23
CA PRO A 66 6.85 -10.76 -0.37
C PRO A 66 6.10 -10.36 0.89
N LEU A 67 5.05 -9.54 0.72
CA LEU A 67 4.12 -9.11 1.76
C LEU A 67 3.75 -10.33 2.61
N ALA A 68 4.23 -10.37 3.85
CA ALA A 68 3.83 -11.41 4.78
C ALA A 68 2.32 -11.33 4.94
N GLY A 69 1.62 -12.41 4.59
CA GLY A 69 0.17 -12.51 4.76
C GLY A 69 -0.19 -12.30 6.23
N HIS A 70 -1.17 -11.43 6.46
CA HIS A 70 -1.93 -11.42 7.72
C HIS A 70 -3.02 -12.48 7.65
#